data_AF-A0A1H1QCG4-F1
#
_entry.id   AF-A0A1H1QCG4-F1
#
_cell.length_a   1.000
_cell.length_b   1.000
_cell.length_c   1.000
_cell.angle_alpha   90.00
_cell.angle_beta   90.00
_cell.angle_gamma   90.00
#
_symmetry.space_group_name_H-M   'P 1'
#
loop_
_entity.id
_entity.type
_entity.pdbx_description
1 polymer ?
#
loop_
_entity_poly.entity_id
_entity_poly.type
_entity_poly.pdbx_seq_one_letter_code
_entity_poly.pdbx_strand_id
1 'polypeptide(L)'
;MVNSQQILELAGTSRWTRMTHGKLDALERFASTTRTWETASRRKMLDDLRQVPLAPRSAGYVHPEQTAGVQSYRRESGATELTPAELVWLQRLPLEPERVSHGDAVRLAGMAATIDRQTSPSSHQLVQSVWGPVKELHDHQQAAHELEVLRASPPPKLPASVLDALTEALTEENPDWPLAGAQERALELLGQQINERDRYLAAAERALQERITAVENAASERTALVR
;
A
#
# COMPACT_ATOMS: atom_id res chain seq x y z
N MET A 1 -6.05 27.42 -13.13
CA MET A 1 -6.55 26.76 -14.35
C MET A 1 -6.32 25.29 -14.16
N VAL A 2 -7.35 24.45 -14.33
CA VAL A 2 -7.19 22.99 -14.20
C VAL A 2 -6.62 22.50 -15.50
N ASN A 3 -5.41 21.93 -15.45
CA ASN A 3 -4.74 21.48 -16.65
C ASN A 3 -5.05 20.00 -16.94
N SER A 4 -4.77 19.56 -18.16
CA SER A 4 -4.90 18.20 -18.67
C SER A 4 -4.16 17.21 -17.76
N GLN A 5 -3.01 17.60 -17.21
CA GLN A 5 -2.26 16.79 -16.24
C GLN A 5 -3.04 16.56 -14.94
N GLN A 6 -3.71 17.57 -14.38
CA GLN A 6 -4.54 17.41 -13.18
C GLN A 6 -5.76 16.52 -13.44
N ILE A 7 -6.35 16.59 -14.64
CA ILE A 7 -7.43 15.67 -15.04
C ILE A 7 -6.89 14.25 -15.23
N LEU A 8 -5.70 14.07 -15.80
CA LEU A 8 -5.02 12.78 -15.91
C LEU A 8 -4.54 12.24 -14.57
N GLU A 9 -4.24 13.10 -13.58
CA GLU A 9 -4.06 12.66 -12.21
C GLU A 9 -5.38 12.12 -11.66
N LEU A 10 -6.46 12.89 -11.76
CA LEU A 10 -7.76 12.44 -11.27
C LEU A 10 -8.28 11.17 -11.95
N ALA A 11 -7.99 11.01 -13.24
CA ALA A 11 -8.40 9.87 -14.05
C ALA A 11 -7.39 8.70 -14.02
N GLY A 12 -6.11 9.00 -14.00
CA GLY A 12 -5.03 8.04 -14.27
C GLY A 12 -4.11 7.74 -13.08
N THR A 13 -3.89 8.67 -12.16
CA THR A 13 -2.71 8.61 -11.28
C THR A 13 -2.98 9.17 -9.89
N SER A 14 -2.40 8.68 -8.81
CA SER A 14 -1.24 7.83 -8.68
C SER A 14 -1.03 7.58 -7.20
N ARG A 15 -0.39 6.45 -6.93
CA ARG A 15 -0.23 5.78 -5.63
C ARG A 15 -1.53 5.19 -5.12
N TRP A 16 -1.63 3.88 -5.25
CA TRP A 16 -2.54 3.00 -4.51
C TRP A 16 -2.43 3.11 -2.97
N THR A 17 -1.76 4.13 -2.43
CA THR A 17 -2.22 4.79 -1.21
C THR A 17 -3.54 5.51 -1.48
N ARG A 18 -4.64 4.76 -1.33
CA ARG A 18 -5.93 5.27 -0.84
C ARG A 18 -6.37 6.58 -1.51
N MET A 19 -7.18 6.50 -2.56
CA MET A 19 -8.26 7.49 -2.69
C MET A 19 -9.19 7.28 -1.47
N THR A 20 -8.83 7.85 -0.34
CA THR A 20 -9.78 8.07 0.74
C THR A 20 -10.74 9.15 0.27
N HIS A 21 -12.00 9.12 0.71
CA HIS A 21 -12.92 10.25 0.54
C HIS A 21 -12.23 11.60 0.80
N GLY A 22 -11.31 11.66 1.78
CA GLY A 22 -10.50 12.86 2.07
C GLY A 22 -9.64 13.44 0.94
N LYS A 23 -9.21 12.68 -0.10
CA LYS A 23 -8.51 13.25 -1.26
C LYS A 23 -9.49 13.91 -2.23
N LEU A 24 -10.63 13.25 -2.49
CA LEU A 24 -11.75 13.85 -3.25
C LEU A 24 -12.26 15.12 -2.53
N ASP A 25 -12.38 15.08 -1.21
CA ASP A 25 -12.79 16.24 -0.39
C ASP A 25 -11.73 17.36 -0.36
N ALA A 26 -10.44 17.03 -0.41
CA ALA A 26 -9.36 18.03 -0.49
C ALA A 26 -9.35 18.73 -1.85
N LEU A 27 -9.66 17.99 -2.92
CA LEU A 27 -9.79 18.51 -4.27
C LEU A 27 -11.06 19.32 -4.46
N GLU A 28 -12.17 18.94 -3.83
CA GLU A 28 -13.39 19.75 -3.82
C GLU A 28 -13.19 21.06 -3.05
N ARG A 29 -12.45 21.03 -1.95
CA ARG A 29 -12.03 22.25 -1.25
C ARG A 29 -11.14 23.13 -2.12
N PHE A 30 -10.26 22.54 -2.91
CA PHE A 30 -9.43 23.27 -3.88
C PHE A 30 -10.26 23.81 -5.07
N ALA A 31 -11.22 23.02 -5.55
CA ALA A 31 -12.09 23.36 -6.67
C ALA A 31 -13.11 24.45 -6.32
N SER A 32 -13.66 24.41 -5.10
CA SER A 32 -14.54 25.46 -4.57
C SER A 32 -13.81 26.78 -4.28
N THR A 33 -12.48 26.76 -4.15
CA THR A 33 -11.66 27.98 -4.00
C THR A 33 -11.12 28.53 -5.33
N THR A 34 -11.09 27.74 -6.40
CA THR A 34 -10.61 28.20 -7.71
C THR A 34 -11.73 28.25 -8.75
N ARG A 35 -11.99 29.45 -9.29
CA ARG A 35 -12.95 29.75 -10.38
C ARG A 35 -12.78 28.93 -11.68
N THR A 36 -11.82 28.01 -11.74
CA THR A 36 -11.38 27.31 -12.96
C THR A 36 -12.00 25.93 -13.16
N TRP A 37 -12.94 25.53 -12.31
CA TRP A 37 -13.68 24.24 -12.37
C TRP A 37 -15.10 24.36 -12.94
N GLU A 38 -15.47 25.52 -13.52
CA GLU A 38 -16.87 25.86 -13.79
C GLU A 38 -17.51 25.14 -15.00
N THR A 39 -16.74 24.38 -15.80
CA THR A 39 -17.30 23.76 -17.01
C THR A 39 -18.23 22.60 -16.66
N ALA A 40 -19.24 22.38 -17.52
CA ALA A 40 -20.21 21.31 -17.34
C ALA A 40 -19.53 19.92 -17.39
N SER A 41 -18.53 19.76 -18.27
CA SER A 41 -17.79 18.51 -18.45
C SER A 41 -16.94 18.16 -17.22
N ARG A 42 -16.25 19.13 -16.62
CA ARG A 42 -15.44 18.92 -15.40
C ARG A 42 -16.30 18.59 -14.18
N ARG A 43 -17.46 19.25 -14.03
CA ARG A 43 -18.43 18.92 -12.97
C ARG A 43 -18.99 17.51 -13.13
N LYS A 44 -19.42 17.15 -14.34
CA LYS A 44 -19.91 15.81 -14.66
C LYS A 44 -18.84 14.75 -14.40
N MET A 45 -17.58 15.00 -14.77
CA MET A 45 -16.47 14.10 -14.47
C MET A 45 -16.32 13.86 -12.97
N LEU A 46 -16.35 14.90 -12.14
CA LEU A 46 -16.25 14.76 -10.68
C LEU A 46 -17.43 13.97 -10.09
N ASP A 47 -18.64 14.24 -10.55
CA ASP A 47 -19.84 13.52 -10.11
C ASP A 47 -19.79 12.05 -10.53
N ASP A 48 -19.36 11.75 -11.75
CA ASP A 48 -19.20 10.37 -12.21
C ASP A 48 -18.09 9.64 -11.44
N LEU A 49 -16.97 10.32 -11.15
CA LEU A 49 -15.87 9.76 -10.34
C LEU A 49 -16.29 9.47 -8.89
N ARG A 50 -17.28 10.18 -8.34
CA ARG A 50 -17.86 9.88 -7.01
C ARG A 50 -18.70 8.60 -7.02
N GLN A 51 -19.33 8.29 -8.15
CA GLN A 51 -20.15 7.09 -8.31
C GLN A 51 -19.32 5.84 -8.61
N VAL A 52 -18.05 6.02 -8.96
CA VAL A 52 -17.10 4.90 -9.10
C VAL A 52 -16.98 4.20 -7.74
N PRO A 53 -17.33 2.90 -7.63
CA PRO A 53 -17.20 2.15 -6.40
C PRO A 53 -15.74 2.18 -5.95
N LEU A 54 -15.47 2.82 -4.82
CA LEU A 54 -14.18 2.70 -4.17
C LEU A 54 -14.04 1.28 -3.68
N ALA A 55 -12.86 0.67 -3.89
CA ALA A 55 -12.56 -0.63 -3.33
C ALA A 55 -12.94 -0.64 -1.84
N PRO A 56 -13.74 -1.61 -1.37
CA PRO A 56 -14.13 -1.67 0.03
C PRO A 56 -12.85 -1.62 0.87
N ARG A 57 -12.85 -0.81 1.93
CA ARG A 57 -11.81 -0.89 2.96
C ARG A 57 -11.98 -2.25 3.63
N SER A 58 -11.36 -3.29 3.07
CA SER A 58 -11.21 -4.55 3.79
C SER A 58 -10.56 -4.22 5.13
N ALA A 59 -11.04 -4.87 6.20
CA ALA A 59 -10.33 -4.84 7.48
C ALA A 59 -8.94 -5.44 7.20
N GLY A 60 -7.98 -4.56 6.96
CA GLY A 60 -6.67 -4.95 6.46
C GLY A 60 -5.99 -5.83 7.49
N TYR A 61 -5.34 -6.89 7.01
CA TYR A 61 -4.38 -7.62 7.84
C TYR A 61 -3.38 -6.62 8.44
N VAL A 62 -3.22 -6.66 9.77
CA VAL A 62 -2.29 -5.76 10.49
C VAL A 62 -1.05 -6.56 10.85
N HIS A 63 0.10 -6.16 10.34
CA HIS A 63 1.36 -6.81 10.63
C HIS A 63 1.79 -6.49 12.08
N PRO A 64 2.34 -7.46 12.86
CA PRO A 64 2.76 -7.20 14.24
C PRO A 64 3.75 -6.03 14.39
N GLU A 65 4.66 -5.82 13.43
CA GLU A 65 5.58 -4.66 13.44
C GLU A 65 4.83 -3.32 13.35
N GLN A 66 3.71 -3.26 12.63
CA GLN A 66 2.89 -2.05 12.52
C GLN A 66 2.24 -1.71 13.86
N THR A 67 1.76 -2.72 14.58
CA THR A 67 1.21 -2.56 15.93
C THR A 67 2.29 -2.21 16.95
N ALA A 68 3.48 -2.82 16.85
CA ALA A 68 4.61 -2.54 17.73
C ALA A 68 5.14 -1.11 17.58
N GLY A 69 5.11 -0.54 16.37
CA GLY A 69 5.46 0.87 16.15
C GLY A 69 4.51 1.86 16.85
N VAL A 70 3.26 1.45 17.10
CA VAL A 70 2.25 2.24 17.83
C VAL A 70 2.31 1.98 19.34
N GLN A 71 2.46 0.71 19.73
CA GLN A 71 2.64 0.29 21.11
C GLN A 71 4.14 0.28 21.43
N SER A 72 4.67 1.42 21.83
CA SER A 72 6.08 1.54 22.19
C SER A 72 6.44 0.49 23.25
N TYR A 73 7.26 -0.48 22.86
CA TYR A 73 7.93 -1.37 23.79
C TYR A 73 8.83 -0.51 24.69
N ARG A 74 8.30 -0.11 25.84
CA ARG A 74 8.98 0.80 26.75
C ARG A 74 9.87 -0.03 27.66
N ARG A 75 11.11 -0.25 27.23
CA ARG A 75 12.14 -0.75 28.12
C ARG A 75 12.42 0.30 29.19
N GLU A 76 12.65 -0.15 30.42
CA GLU A 76 13.13 0.73 31.48
C GLU A 76 14.43 1.39 30.98
N SER A 77 14.48 2.71 31.08
CA SER A 77 15.53 3.55 30.51
C SER A 77 16.92 3.10 30.95
N GLY A 78 17.74 2.65 30.00
CA GLY A 78 19.14 2.27 30.22
C GLY A 78 19.48 0.79 30.01
N ALA A 79 18.49 -0.10 29.86
CA ALA A 79 18.75 -1.52 29.62
C ALA A 79 19.05 -1.82 28.14
N THR A 80 20.31 -2.10 27.81
CA THR A 80 20.72 -2.59 26.47
C THR A 80 20.52 -4.10 26.32
N GLU A 81 20.61 -4.85 27.42
CA GLU A 81 20.51 -6.33 27.44
C GLU A 81 19.14 -6.87 27.83
N LEU A 82 18.87 -8.12 27.43
CA LEU A 82 17.67 -8.86 27.84
C LEU A 82 17.60 -9.05 29.36
N THR A 83 16.47 -8.70 29.95
CA THR A 83 16.24 -8.97 31.37
C THR A 83 16.01 -10.47 31.60
N PRO A 84 16.26 -11.01 32.81
CA PRO A 84 15.97 -12.41 33.10
C PRO A 84 14.51 -12.79 32.84
N ALA A 85 13.57 -11.87 33.08
CA ALA A 85 12.16 -12.07 32.78
C ALA A 85 11.88 -12.16 31.27
N GLU A 86 12.55 -11.34 30.46
CA GLU A 86 12.48 -11.40 28.99
C GLU A 86 13.06 -12.72 28.47
N LEU A 87 14.18 -13.19 29.01
CA LEU A 87 14.79 -14.48 28.63
C LEU A 87 13.87 -15.66 28.96
N VAL A 88 13.30 -15.70 30.16
CA VAL A 88 12.34 -16.75 30.55
C VAL A 88 11.08 -16.70 29.69
N TRP A 89 10.60 -15.50 29.33
CA TRP A 89 9.47 -15.36 28.43
C TRP A 89 9.79 -15.88 27.02
N LEU A 90 10.95 -15.53 26.44
CA LEU A 90 11.39 -16.03 25.14
C LEU A 90 11.48 -17.57 25.13
N GLN A 91 11.98 -18.18 26.21
CA GLN A 91 12.06 -19.64 26.35
C GLN A 91 10.69 -20.34 26.43
N ARG A 92 9.63 -19.64 26.84
CA ARG A 92 8.27 -20.19 26.96
C ARG A 92 7.46 -20.07 25.69
N LEU A 93 7.95 -19.32 24.70
CA LEU A 93 7.25 -19.18 23.43
C LEU A 93 7.19 -20.53 22.71
N PRO A 94 6.10 -20.81 21.97
CA PRO A 94 6.04 -21.98 21.10
C PRO A 94 7.23 -22.00 20.13
N LEU A 95 7.77 -23.20 19.91
CA LEU A 95 8.83 -23.42 18.92
C LEU A 95 8.29 -23.26 17.49
N GLU A 96 7.01 -23.62 17.28
CA GLU A 96 6.35 -23.43 16.00
C GLU A 96 5.87 -21.97 15.83
N PRO A 97 6.29 -21.25 14.78
CA PRO A 97 5.93 -19.83 14.59
C PRO A 97 4.43 -19.61 14.43
N GLU A 98 3.71 -20.58 13.86
CA GLU A 98 2.25 -20.52 13.66
C GLU A 98 1.46 -20.52 14.98
N ARG A 99 2.08 -20.96 16.07
CA ARG A 99 1.45 -21.03 17.40
C ARG A 99 1.75 -19.81 18.26
N VAL A 100 2.65 -18.94 17.81
CA VAL A 100 2.95 -17.67 18.50
C VAL A 100 1.75 -16.75 18.36
N SER A 101 1.24 -16.25 19.49
CA SER A 101 0.08 -15.36 19.47
C SER A 101 0.44 -14.02 18.80
N HIS A 102 -0.56 -13.33 18.22
CA HIS A 102 -0.32 -12.01 17.64
C HIS A 102 0.26 -11.01 18.67
N GLY A 103 -0.20 -11.05 19.93
CA GLY A 103 0.33 -10.20 20.99
C GLY A 103 1.79 -10.48 21.32
N ASP A 104 2.20 -11.75 21.33
CA ASP A 104 3.60 -12.14 21.52
C ASP A 104 4.46 -11.72 20.31
N ALA A 105 3.93 -11.86 19.09
CA ALA A 105 4.59 -11.40 17.88
C ALA A 105 4.81 -9.87 17.87
N VAL A 106 3.83 -9.09 18.35
CA VAL A 106 3.97 -7.63 18.53
C VAL A 106 5.09 -7.31 19.52
N ARG A 107 5.16 -8.03 20.64
CA ARG A 107 6.21 -7.85 21.64
C ARG A 107 7.59 -8.24 21.09
N LEU A 108 7.70 -9.35 20.37
CA LEU A 108 8.93 -9.78 19.68
C LEU A 108 9.39 -8.72 18.67
N ALA A 109 8.48 -8.19 17.85
CA ALA A 109 8.77 -7.12 16.91
C ALA A 109 9.29 -5.86 17.62
N GLY A 110 8.67 -5.47 18.74
CA GLY A 110 9.13 -4.36 19.57
C GLY A 110 10.54 -4.58 20.14
N MET A 111 10.84 -5.79 20.64
CA MET A 111 12.17 -6.15 21.13
C MET A 111 13.21 -6.16 19.99
N ALA A 112 12.88 -6.72 18.83
CA ALA A 112 13.74 -6.78 17.66
C ALA A 112 14.09 -5.38 17.12
N ALA A 113 13.17 -4.42 17.24
CA ALA A 113 13.39 -3.03 16.83
C ALA A 113 14.20 -2.21 17.85
N THR A 114 14.22 -2.61 19.13
CA THR A 114 14.80 -1.82 20.22
C THR A 114 16.16 -2.32 20.69
N ILE A 115 16.42 -3.62 20.61
CA ILE A 115 17.71 -4.19 20.99
C ILE A 115 18.71 -3.92 19.88
N ASP A 116 19.66 -3.04 20.14
CA ASP A 116 20.65 -2.67 19.16
C ASP A 116 21.74 -3.75 19.00
N ARG A 117 22.07 -4.04 17.74
CA ARG A 117 23.08 -5.05 17.36
C ARG A 117 24.48 -4.65 17.80
N GLN A 118 24.80 -3.36 17.89
CA GLN A 118 26.14 -2.89 18.24
C GLN A 118 26.40 -2.97 19.75
N THR A 119 25.40 -2.58 20.55
CA THR A 119 25.49 -2.55 22.01
C THR A 119 25.16 -3.88 22.68
N SER A 120 24.37 -4.75 22.06
CA SER A 120 23.98 -6.05 22.64
C SER A 120 23.78 -7.14 21.59
N PRO A 121 24.88 -7.59 20.92
CA PRO A 121 24.81 -8.50 19.78
C PRO A 121 24.17 -9.86 20.11
N SER A 122 24.48 -10.45 21.27
CA SER A 122 23.93 -11.74 21.69
C SER A 122 22.42 -11.67 21.97
N SER A 123 21.98 -10.60 22.63
CA SER A 123 20.56 -10.34 22.88
C SER A 123 19.80 -10.12 21.57
N HIS A 124 20.39 -9.33 20.66
CA HIS A 124 19.83 -9.11 19.33
C HIS A 124 19.72 -10.43 18.57
N GLN A 125 20.78 -11.24 18.52
CA GLN A 125 20.78 -12.52 17.84
C GLN A 125 19.73 -13.49 18.40
N LEU A 126 19.59 -13.56 19.73
CA LEU A 126 18.58 -14.39 20.37
C LEU A 126 17.16 -13.95 19.98
N VAL A 127 16.85 -12.67 20.07
CA VAL A 127 15.53 -12.16 19.67
C VAL A 127 15.28 -12.39 18.19
N GLN A 128 16.25 -12.12 17.32
CA GLN A 128 16.11 -12.37 15.89
C GLN A 128 15.93 -13.85 15.55
N SER A 129 16.53 -14.77 16.32
CA SER A 129 16.36 -16.21 16.10
C SER A 129 14.92 -16.68 16.32
N VAL A 130 14.17 -16.03 17.22
CA VAL A 130 12.75 -16.31 17.49
C VAL A 130 11.85 -15.47 16.58
N TRP A 131 12.18 -14.19 16.42
CA TRP A 131 11.38 -13.25 15.65
C TRP A 131 11.43 -13.53 14.14
N GLY A 132 12.58 -13.89 13.57
CA GLY A 132 12.74 -14.09 12.13
C GLY A 132 11.70 -15.05 11.52
N PRO A 133 11.55 -16.29 12.03
CA PRO A 133 10.54 -17.22 11.54
C PRO A 133 9.09 -16.72 11.71
N VAL A 134 8.78 -16.06 12.83
CA VAL A 134 7.45 -15.48 13.10
C VAL A 134 7.15 -14.34 12.14
N LYS A 135 8.15 -13.50 11.87
CA LYS A 135 8.08 -12.40 10.91
C LYS A 135 7.78 -12.92 9.52
N GLU A 136 8.52 -13.92 9.05
CA GLU A 136 8.32 -14.48 7.72
C GLU A 136 6.90 -15.03 7.51
N LEU A 137 6.34 -15.70 8.52
CA LEU A 137 4.94 -16.16 8.49
C LEU A 137 3.97 -14.98 8.32
N HIS A 138 4.17 -13.91 9.10
CA HIS A 138 3.30 -12.74 9.04
C HIS A 138 3.51 -11.91 7.77
N ASP A 139 4.72 -11.86 7.21
CA ASP A 139 5.04 -11.27 5.92
C ASP A 139 4.34 -12.04 4.78
N HIS A 140 4.32 -13.36 4.85
CA HIS A 140 3.58 -14.21 3.92
C HIS A 140 2.07 -13.96 4.01
N GLN A 141 1.50 -13.96 5.22
CA GLN A 141 0.07 -13.68 5.43
C GLN A 141 -0.32 -12.29 4.91
N GLN A 142 0.53 -11.29 5.15
CA GLN A 142 0.32 -9.95 4.61
C GLN A 142 0.36 -9.93 3.09
N ALA A 143 1.36 -10.55 2.47
CA ALA A 143 1.50 -10.59 1.02
C ALA A 143 0.33 -11.34 0.35
N ALA A 144 -0.11 -12.45 0.95
CA ALA A 144 -1.27 -13.21 0.49
C ALA A 144 -2.56 -12.39 0.58
N HIS A 145 -2.77 -11.67 1.69
CA HIS A 145 -3.92 -10.79 1.85
C HIS A 145 -3.88 -9.60 0.87
N GLU A 146 -2.71 -8.97 0.68
CA GLU A 146 -2.54 -7.89 -0.30
C GLU A 146 -2.83 -8.37 -1.73
N LEU A 147 -2.41 -9.60 -2.07
CA LEU A 147 -2.69 -10.22 -3.37
C LEU A 147 -4.18 -10.52 -3.55
N GLU A 148 -4.85 -11.04 -2.52
CA GLU A 148 -6.29 -11.29 -2.53
C GLU A 148 -7.06 -9.98 -2.74
N VAL A 149 -6.71 -8.92 -2.00
CA VAL A 149 -7.32 -7.59 -2.15
C VAL A 149 -7.10 -7.03 -3.55
N LEU A 150 -5.89 -7.17 -4.09
CA LEU A 150 -5.54 -6.73 -5.45
C LEU A 150 -6.39 -7.44 -6.51
N ARG A 151 -6.62 -8.76 -6.35
CA ARG A 151 -7.43 -9.57 -7.27
C ARG A 151 -8.93 -9.33 -7.13
N ALA A 152 -9.41 -9.11 -5.90
CA ALA A 152 -10.81 -8.89 -5.61
C ALA A 152 -11.31 -7.49 -6.02
N SER A 153 -10.38 -6.53 -6.19
CA SER A 153 -10.69 -5.14 -6.52
C SER A 153 -10.22 -4.80 -7.94
N PRO A 154 -11.00 -5.12 -8.98
CA PRO A 154 -10.64 -4.73 -10.34
C PRO A 154 -10.52 -3.20 -10.43
N PRO A 155 -9.61 -2.68 -11.26
CA PRO A 155 -9.49 -1.24 -11.44
C PRO A 155 -10.82 -0.67 -11.95
N PRO A 156 -11.28 0.45 -11.38
CA PRO A 156 -12.53 1.03 -11.81
C PRO A 156 -12.49 1.41 -13.29
N LYS A 157 -13.63 1.24 -13.97
CA LYS A 157 -13.80 1.76 -15.33
C LYS A 157 -13.84 3.27 -15.28
N LEU A 158 -13.09 3.92 -16.17
CA LEU A 158 -13.12 5.37 -16.28
C LEU A 158 -14.45 5.81 -16.89
N PRO A 159 -15.15 6.78 -16.28
CA PRO A 159 -16.35 7.35 -16.88
C PRO A 159 -16.04 8.01 -18.23
N ALA A 160 -16.99 7.96 -19.15
CA ALA A 160 -16.84 8.61 -20.45
C ALA A 160 -16.65 10.14 -20.34
N SER A 161 -17.19 10.77 -19.29
CA SER A 161 -17.04 12.20 -19.00
C SER A 161 -15.60 12.65 -18.74
N VAL A 162 -14.70 11.72 -18.40
CA VAL A 162 -13.26 12.01 -18.28
C VAL A 162 -12.67 12.46 -19.61
N LEU A 163 -13.08 11.82 -20.72
CA LEU A 163 -12.61 12.18 -22.05
C LEU A 163 -13.08 13.59 -22.43
N ASP A 164 -14.34 13.92 -22.15
CA ASP A 164 -14.91 15.25 -22.42
C ASP A 164 -14.16 16.33 -21.64
N ALA A 165 -13.91 16.10 -20.34
CA ALA A 165 -13.19 17.04 -19.49
C ALA A 165 -11.73 17.23 -19.92
N LEU A 166 -11.05 16.14 -20.33
CA LEU A 166 -9.67 16.19 -20.80
C LEU A 166 -9.56 16.89 -22.16
N THR A 167 -10.49 16.62 -23.08
CA THR A 167 -10.55 17.28 -24.39
C THR A 167 -10.76 18.79 -24.23
N GLU A 168 -11.66 19.20 -23.33
CA GLU A 168 -11.89 20.60 -23.01
C GLU A 168 -10.64 21.27 -22.43
N ALA A 169 -9.95 20.63 -21.49
CA ALA A 169 -8.70 21.16 -20.92
C ALA A 169 -7.58 21.29 -21.96
N LEU A 170 -7.43 20.32 -22.85
CA LEU A 170 -6.43 20.39 -23.93
C LEU A 170 -6.74 21.49 -24.94
N THR A 171 -8.03 21.76 -25.19
CA THR A 171 -8.46 22.84 -26.08
C THR A 171 -8.21 24.21 -25.44
N GLU A 172 -8.43 24.35 -24.12
CA GLU A 172 -8.08 25.57 -23.38
C GLU A 172 -6.56 25.80 -23.32
N GLU A 173 -5.78 24.74 -23.19
CA GLU A 173 -4.30 24.80 -23.18
C GLU A 173 -3.69 25.07 -24.55
N ASN A 174 -4.36 24.60 -25.61
CA ASN A 174 -3.90 24.72 -26.98
C ASN A 174 -5.03 25.29 -27.86
N PRO A 175 -5.32 26.60 -27.77
CA PRO A 175 -6.44 27.21 -28.49
C PRO A 175 -6.34 27.09 -30.02
N ASP A 176 -5.13 26.94 -30.53
CA ASP A 176 -4.85 26.80 -31.96
C ASP A 176 -5.13 25.38 -32.50
N TRP A 177 -5.41 24.42 -31.63
CA TRP A 177 -5.70 23.05 -32.05
C TRP A 177 -7.15 22.90 -32.52
N PRO A 178 -7.40 22.17 -33.63
CA PRO A 178 -8.75 21.77 -33.97
C PRO A 178 -9.29 20.82 -32.89
N LEU A 179 -10.59 20.91 -32.59
CA LEU A 179 -11.26 20.07 -31.58
C LEU A 179 -10.98 18.57 -31.78
N ALA A 180 -11.01 18.11 -33.03
CA ALA A 180 -10.70 16.71 -33.36
C ALA A 180 -9.27 16.30 -32.94
N GLY A 181 -8.30 17.21 -33.08
CA GLY A 181 -6.92 16.97 -32.64
C GLY A 181 -6.78 16.95 -31.12
N ALA A 182 -7.50 17.84 -30.41
CA ALA A 182 -7.53 17.81 -28.95
C ALA A 182 -8.17 16.50 -28.42
N GLN A 183 -9.23 16.01 -29.07
CA GLN A 183 -9.90 14.77 -28.71
C GLN A 183 -9.02 13.53 -28.98
N GLU A 184 -8.35 13.48 -30.12
CA GLU A 184 -7.41 12.40 -30.45
C GLU A 184 -6.27 12.35 -29.41
N ARG A 185 -5.71 13.51 -29.06
CA ARG A 185 -4.68 13.60 -28.02
C ARG A 185 -5.21 13.19 -26.64
N ALA A 186 -6.43 13.56 -26.29
CA ALA A 186 -7.07 13.14 -25.05
C ALA A 186 -7.21 11.61 -24.96
N LEU A 187 -7.65 10.96 -26.04
CA LEU A 187 -7.75 9.50 -26.13
C LEU A 187 -6.38 8.83 -25.96
N GLU A 188 -5.35 9.36 -26.62
CA GLU A 188 -4.00 8.84 -26.55
C GLU A 188 -3.46 8.90 -25.10
N LEU A 189 -3.64 10.05 -24.43
CA LEU A 189 -3.20 10.24 -23.04
C LEU A 189 -3.96 9.31 -22.07
N LEU A 190 -5.27 9.14 -22.25
CA LEU A 190 -6.05 8.19 -21.44
C LEU A 190 -5.59 6.74 -21.68
N GLY A 191 -5.32 6.37 -22.94
CA GLY A 191 -4.79 5.06 -23.28
C GLY A 191 -3.42 4.79 -22.63
N GLN A 192 -2.53 5.78 -22.64
CA GLN A 192 -1.23 5.70 -21.96
C GLN A 192 -1.41 5.50 -20.44
N GLN A 193 -2.29 6.27 -19.80
CA GLN A 193 -2.57 6.15 -18.37
C GLN A 193 -3.14 4.77 -17.99
N ILE A 194 -4.08 4.25 -18.79
CA ILE A 194 -4.64 2.90 -18.59
C ILE A 194 -3.53 1.85 -18.70
N ASN A 195 -2.69 1.93 -19.72
CA ASN A 195 -1.59 0.98 -19.94
C ASN A 195 -0.55 1.02 -18.81
N GLU A 196 -0.19 2.22 -18.32
CA GLU A 196 0.73 2.39 -17.19
C GLU A 196 0.17 1.78 -15.92
N ARG A 197 -1.11 2.03 -15.63
CA ARG A 197 -1.82 1.42 -14.50
C ARG A 197 -1.79 -0.10 -14.58
N ASP A 198 -2.14 -0.66 -15.73
CA ASP A 198 -2.22 -2.10 -15.91
C ASP A 198 -0.84 -2.77 -15.77
N ARG A 199 0.22 -2.13 -16.29
CA ARG A 199 1.61 -2.58 -16.07
C ARG A 199 2.01 -2.55 -14.60
N TYR A 200 1.64 -1.50 -13.87
CA TYR A 200 1.92 -1.40 -12.44
C TYR A 200 1.20 -2.49 -11.64
N LEU A 201 -0.09 -2.73 -11.91
CA LEU A 201 -0.85 -3.79 -11.26
C LEU A 201 -0.22 -5.17 -11.52
N ALA A 202 0.15 -5.44 -12.77
CA ALA A 202 0.84 -6.68 -13.12
C ALA A 202 2.23 -6.82 -12.47
N ALA A 203 2.94 -5.71 -12.22
CA ALA A 203 4.21 -5.71 -11.50
C ALA A 203 4.02 -5.93 -10.00
N ALA A 204 3.01 -5.29 -9.40
CA ALA A 204 2.66 -5.45 -7.99
C ALA A 204 2.20 -6.88 -7.69
N GLU A 205 1.34 -7.46 -8.53
CA GLU A 205 0.94 -8.86 -8.42
C GLU A 205 2.15 -9.81 -8.47
N ARG A 206 3.05 -9.61 -9.44
CA ARG A 206 4.29 -10.39 -9.54
C ARG A 206 5.16 -10.28 -8.30
N ALA A 207 5.39 -9.06 -7.80
CA ALA A 207 6.20 -8.85 -6.60
C ALA A 207 5.60 -9.52 -5.36
N LEU A 208 4.27 -9.49 -5.20
CA LEU A 208 3.58 -10.19 -4.11
C LEU A 208 3.71 -11.71 -4.23
N GLN A 209 3.54 -12.24 -5.44
CA GLN A 209 3.70 -13.67 -5.70
C GLN A 209 5.14 -14.16 -5.45
N GLU A 210 6.14 -13.37 -5.86
CA GLU A 210 7.56 -13.64 -5.60
C GLU A 210 7.86 -13.65 -4.10
N ARG A 211 7.31 -12.71 -3.33
CA ARG A 211 7.46 -12.68 -1.85
C ARG A 211 6.87 -13.92 -1.19
N ILE A 212 5.66 -14.32 -1.59
CA ILE A 212 5.01 -15.55 -1.10
C ILE A 212 5.91 -16.76 -1.37
N THR A 213 6.33 -16.91 -2.63
CA THR A 213 7.17 -18.04 -3.08
C THR A 213 8.52 -18.07 -2.35
N ALA A 214 9.14 -16.90 -2.12
CA ALA A 214 10.42 -16.82 -1.42
C ALA A 214 10.32 -17.30 0.02
N VAL A 215 9.24 -16.95 0.74
CA VAL A 215 9.00 -17.44 2.10
C VAL A 215 8.73 -18.94 2.12
N GLU A 216 7.93 -19.46 1.18
CA GLU A 216 7.66 -20.90 1.07
C GLU A 216 8.92 -21.72 0.80
N ASN A 217 9.81 -21.23 -0.07
CA ASN A 217 11.09 -21.86 -0.37
C ASN A 217 12.01 -21.85 0.85
N ALA A 218 12.13 -20.71 1.55
CA ALA A 218 12.93 -20.62 2.77
C ALA A 218 12.42 -21.55 3.89
N ALA A 219 11.10 -21.71 4.02
CA ALA A 219 10.49 -22.66 4.94
C ALA A 219 10.83 -24.12 4.58
N SER A 220 10.81 -24.45 3.28
CA SER A 220 11.14 -25.78 2.76
C SER A 220 12.62 -26.14 2.97
N GLU A 221 13.54 -25.20 2.74
CA GLU A 221 14.97 -25.39 2.97
C GLU A 221 15.28 -25.67 4.45
N ARG A 222 14.64 -24.93 5.38
CA ARG A 222 14.81 -25.18 6.82
C ARG A 222 14.32 -26.54 7.25
N THR A 223 13.20 -27.02 6.71
CA THR A 223 12.69 -28.36 7.02
C THR A 223 13.55 -29.47 6.43
N ALA A 224 14.22 -29.23 5.30
CA ALA A 224 15.16 -30.18 4.71
C ALA A 224 16.46 -30.33 5.51
N LEU A 225 16.96 -29.25 6.12
CA LEU A 225 18.21 -29.25 6.91
C LEU A 225 18.09 -29.90 8.30
N VAL A 226 16.86 -30.17 8.77
CA VAL A 226 16.58 -30.78 10.09
C VAL A 226 16.37 -32.30 9.99
N ARG A 227 16.38 -32.86 8.77
CA ARG A 227 16.29 -34.31 8.50
C ARG A 227 17.66 -34.94 8.31
#